data_AF-A0A2S8IGY0-F1
#
_entry.id   AF-A0A2S8IGY0-F1
#
_cell.length_a   1.000
_cell.length_b   1.000
_cell.length_c   1.000
_cell.angle_alpha   90.00
_cell.angle_beta   90.00
_cell.angle_gamma   90.00
#
_symmetry.space_group_name_H-M   'P 1'
#
loop_
_entity.id
_entity.type
_entity.pdbx_description
1 polymer ?
#
loop_
_entity_poly.entity_id
_entity_poly.type
_entity_poly.pdbx_seq_one_letter_code
_entity_poly.pdbx_strand_id
1 'polypeptide(L)'
;MKRAASVCFAVLVLAGCGGGGDAETADAPSTPRQSLPTSSTRPPLPTTTVVAQPAPDVPGQVVVRGVDSSCASAEVGAPIDLTEVSVHLGVPGHAGTAARVVWSYQGDLPATGTVLWSLSAADRGGNNAVQLGYKTLDGNQIAYFTFAGAKQQNLSGAPDVSVPGQIAAVLPSAAVAALGSEWHWKAVVNVDGEDVDRCPN
;
A
#
# COMPACT_ATOMS: atom_id res chain seq x y z
N MET A 1 17.05 36.86 -7.47
CA MET A 1 18.22 36.75 -8.35
C MET A 1 18.18 35.37 -9.00
N LYS A 2 17.99 35.30 -10.32
CA LYS A 2 17.78 34.06 -11.07
C LYS A 2 19.13 33.44 -11.46
N ARG A 3 19.33 32.14 -11.21
CA ARG A 3 20.37 31.33 -11.86
C ARG A 3 19.72 30.05 -12.39
N ALA A 4 19.49 30.02 -13.69
CA ALA A 4 19.18 28.84 -14.45
C ALA A 4 20.50 28.14 -14.81
N ALA A 5 20.58 26.82 -14.60
CA ALA A 5 21.67 26.00 -15.11
C ALA A 5 21.06 24.81 -15.84
N SER A 6 21.30 24.81 -17.14
CA SER A 6 20.97 23.79 -18.13
C SER A 6 22.11 22.78 -18.17
N VAL A 7 21.83 21.46 -18.15
CA VAL A 7 22.82 20.43 -18.51
C VAL A 7 22.14 19.28 -19.26
N CYS A 8 22.84 18.85 -20.30
CA CYS A 8 22.47 18.02 -21.43
C CYS A 8 21.99 16.59 -21.12
N PHE A 9 21.03 16.15 -21.93
CA PHE A 9 20.70 14.74 -22.14
C PHE A 9 21.75 14.07 -23.03
N ALA A 10 22.33 12.96 -22.58
CA ALA A 10 23.06 12.01 -23.42
C ALA A 10 22.22 10.73 -23.55
N VAL A 11 21.74 10.45 -24.75
CA VAL A 11 21.04 9.21 -25.11
C VAL A 11 22.09 8.18 -25.51
N LEU A 12 22.16 7.06 -24.77
CA LEU A 12 22.97 5.90 -25.13
C LEU A 12 22.03 4.82 -25.68
N VAL A 13 22.15 4.52 -26.98
CA VAL A 13 21.45 3.41 -27.65
C VAL A 13 22.41 2.23 -27.70
N LEU A 14 22.05 1.11 -27.08
CA LEU A 14 22.73 -0.18 -27.26
C LEU A 14 21.80 -1.13 -28.01
N ALA A 15 22.17 -1.41 -29.25
CA ALA A 15 21.63 -2.48 -30.07
C ALA A 15 22.32 -3.81 -29.70
N GLY A 16 21.56 -4.90 -29.63
CA GLY A 16 22.08 -6.25 -29.47
C GLY A 16 21.11 -7.28 -30.05
N CYS A 17 21.38 -7.71 -31.28
CA CYS A 17 20.73 -8.82 -31.98
C CYS A 17 21.55 -10.12 -31.82
N GLY A 18 20.87 -11.26 -31.94
CA GLY A 18 21.44 -12.56 -32.29
C GLY A 18 21.33 -13.59 -31.17
N GLY A 19 20.85 -14.82 -31.38
CA GLY A 19 20.51 -15.54 -32.61
C GLY A 19 20.82 -17.02 -32.44
N GLY A 20 19.97 -17.90 -33.00
CA GLY A 20 20.21 -19.34 -33.22
C GLY A 20 20.12 -20.21 -31.95
N GLY A 21 19.31 -21.26 -31.84
CA GLY A 21 18.67 -22.09 -32.86
C GLY A 21 19.52 -23.33 -33.12
N ASP A 22 19.30 -24.40 -32.35
CA ASP A 22 19.78 -25.74 -32.68
C ASP A 22 18.63 -26.73 -32.52
N ALA A 23 18.21 -27.28 -33.65
CA ALA A 23 17.34 -28.42 -33.79
C ALA A 23 18.21 -29.67 -33.85
N GLU A 24 17.93 -30.67 -33.01
CA GLU A 24 18.47 -32.01 -33.18
C GLU A 24 17.31 -33.02 -33.30
N THR A 25 17.49 -33.94 -34.24
CA THR A 25 16.49 -34.80 -34.87
C THR A 25 16.71 -36.25 -34.44
N ALA A 26 15.58 -37.00 -34.40
CA ALA A 26 15.47 -38.47 -34.41
C ALA A 26 15.92 -39.21 -33.13
N ASP A 27 15.32 -40.32 -32.69
CA ASP A 27 14.64 -41.39 -33.43
C ASP A 27 13.59 -42.10 -32.54
N ALA A 28 12.58 -42.69 -33.17
CA ALA A 28 11.61 -43.59 -32.52
C ALA A 28 12.18 -45.01 -32.41
N PRO A 29 11.71 -45.85 -31.46
CA PRO A 29 10.80 -46.90 -31.93
C PRO A 29 9.73 -47.39 -30.93
N SER A 30 8.62 -47.82 -31.53
CA SER A 30 7.79 -49.01 -31.21
C SER A 30 6.99 -49.13 -29.90
N THR A 31 5.68 -49.18 -30.10
CA THR A 31 4.54 -49.45 -29.20
C THR A 31 4.55 -50.85 -28.57
N PRO A 32 3.98 -50.97 -27.36
CA PRO A 32 2.93 -51.98 -27.15
C PRO A 32 1.65 -51.39 -26.52
N ARG A 33 0.50 -51.96 -26.93
CA ARG A 33 -0.83 -51.77 -26.32
C ARG A 33 -0.80 -52.17 -24.84
N GLN A 34 -1.48 -51.42 -23.97
CA GLN A 34 -2.67 -51.89 -23.23
C GLN A 34 -3.11 -50.94 -22.09
N SER A 35 -4.45 -50.88 -21.95
CA SER A 35 -5.25 -50.57 -20.74
C SER A 35 -5.54 -49.11 -20.42
N LEU A 36 -6.77 -48.70 -20.72
CA LEU A 36 -7.47 -47.55 -20.13
C LEU A 36 -7.69 -47.77 -18.63
N PRO A 37 -7.28 -46.85 -17.73
CA PRO A 37 -7.86 -46.75 -16.40
C PRO A 37 -9.13 -45.88 -16.46
N THR A 38 -10.22 -46.47 -15.99
CA THR A 38 -11.55 -45.90 -15.77
C THR A 38 -11.48 -44.51 -15.12
N SER A 39 -12.06 -43.50 -15.77
CA SER A 39 -12.27 -42.17 -15.21
C SER A 39 -13.26 -42.27 -14.04
N SER A 40 -12.74 -42.27 -12.81
CA SER A 40 -13.54 -42.02 -11.61
C SER A 40 -13.58 -40.52 -11.37
N THR A 41 -14.66 -39.88 -11.84
CA THR A 41 -14.96 -38.48 -11.56
C THR A 41 -15.32 -38.33 -10.09
N ARG A 42 -14.32 -38.06 -9.25
CA ARG A 42 -14.54 -37.54 -7.90
C ARG A 42 -14.99 -36.08 -8.01
N PRO A 43 -16.13 -35.68 -7.41
CA PRO A 43 -16.47 -34.27 -7.32
C PRO A 43 -15.34 -33.52 -6.58
N PRO A 44 -14.90 -32.34 -7.05
CA PRO A 44 -13.98 -31.52 -6.28
C PRO A 44 -14.67 -31.15 -4.96
N LEU A 45 -13.98 -31.40 -3.84
CA LEU A 45 -14.40 -30.85 -2.55
C LEU A 45 -14.49 -29.33 -2.68
N PRO A 46 -15.52 -28.68 -2.10
CA PRO A 46 -15.56 -27.23 -2.06
C PRO A 46 -14.31 -26.74 -1.33
N THR A 47 -13.44 -26.05 -2.05
CA THR A 47 -12.39 -25.23 -1.44
C THR A 47 -13.12 -24.11 -0.73
N THR A 48 -13.35 -24.28 0.58
CA THR A 48 -13.76 -23.17 1.43
C THR A 48 -12.63 -22.15 1.38
N THR A 49 -12.77 -21.13 0.54
CA THR A 49 -11.93 -19.95 0.54
C THR A 49 -12.11 -19.30 1.90
N VAL A 50 -11.23 -19.61 2.85
CA VAL A 50 -11.14 -18.89 4.11
C VAL A 50 -10.68 -17.49 3.73
N VAL A 51 -11.64 -16.57 3.63
CA VAL A 51 -11.34 -15.14 3.59
C VAL A 51 -10.54 -14.88 4.86
N ALA A 52 -9.26 -14.53 4.69
CA ALA A 52 -8.41 -14.16 5.80
C ALA A 52 -9.03 -12.93 6.47
N GLN A 53 -9.78 -13.15 7.55
CA GLN A 53 -10.29 -12.05 8.35
C GLN A 53 -9.10 -11.29 8.93
N PRO A 54 -9.06 -9.96 8.82
CA PRO A 54 -8.09 -9.14 9.53
C PRO A 54 -8.09 -9.53 11.00
N ALA A 55 -6.91 -9.80 11.57
CA ALA A 55 -6.80 -10.09 12.99
C ALA A 55 -7.33 -8.87 13.76
N PRO A 56 -8.26 -9.05 14.72
CA PRO A 56 -8.79 -7.92 15.48
C PRO A 56 -7.67 -7.25 16.28
N ASP A 57 -7.63 -5.92 16.25
CA ASP A 57 -6.67 -5.14 17.03
C ASP A 57 -6.98 -5.31 18.52
N VAL A 58 -6.03 -5.88 19.27
CA VAL A 58 -6.14 -6.06 20.72
C VAL A 58 -5.34 -4.94 21.39
N PRO A 59 -5.96 -4.08 22.22
CA PRO A 59 -5.25 -3.01 22.91
C PRO A 59 -4.01 -3.54 23.66
N GLY A 60 -2.83 -3.07 23.26
CA GLY A 60 -1.54 -3.47 23.84
C GLY A 60 -0.83 -4.65 23.15
N GLN A 61 -1.36 -5.20 22.06
CA GLN A 61 -0.65 -6.14 21.20
C GLN A 61 -0.26 -5.50 19.88
N VAL A 62 1.03 -5.56 19.54
CA VAL A 62 1.53 -5.14 18.23
C VAL A 62 1.11 -6.19 17.20
N VAL A 63 0.12 -5.87 16.35
CA VAL A 63 -0.23 -6.72 15.21
C VAL A 63 0.75 -6.44 14.07
N VAL A 64 1.68 -7.37 13.85
CA VAL A 64 2.59 -7.32 12.68
C VAL A 64 1.75 -7.54 11.42
N ARG A 65 1.85 -6.60 10.48
CA ARG A 65 0.96 -6.56 9.30
C ARG A 65 1.59 -7.31 8.12
N GLY A 66 0.76 -8.10 7.43
CA GLY A 66 1.14 -8.84 6.22
C GLY A 66 1.12 -7.97 4.97
N VAL A 67 1.07 -8.60 3.80
CA VAL A 67 0.94 -7.90 2.50
C VAL A 67 -0.32 -7.04 2.47
N ASP A 68 -1.40 -7.57 3.02
CA ASP A 68 -2.67 -6.89 3.20
C ASP A 68 -2.95 -6.74 4.69
N SER A 69 -3.41 -5.55 5.09
CA SER A 69 -3.93 -5.32 6.42
C SER A 69 -5.00 -4.25 6.39
N SER A 70 -5.96 -4.35 7.31
CA SER A 70 -6.91 -3.28 7.55
C SER A 70 -7.23 -3.17 9.03
N CYS A 71 -7.77 -2.02 9.38
CA CYS A 71 -8.34 -1.73 10.68
C CYS A 71 -9.64 -0.95 10.44
N ALA A 72 -10.64 -1.19 11.28
CA ALA A 72 -11.87 -0.40 11.32
C ALA A 72 -11.83 0.52 12.55
N SER A 73 -12.35 1.74 12.45
CA SER A 73 -12.57 2.53 13.67
C SER A 73 -13.65 1.87 14.52
N ALA A 74 -13.46 1.92 15.83
CA ALA A 74 -14.44 1.44 16.80
C ALA A 74 -15.43 2.53 17.23
N GLU A 75 -15.13 3.79 16.91
CA GLU A 75 -15.89 4.96 17.31
C GLU A 75 -16.46 5.64 16.05
N VAL A 76 -17.51 6.45 16.23
CA VAL A 76 -18.05 7.27 15.15
C VAL A 76 -17.49 8.67 15.31
N GLY A 77 -16.64 9.07 14.36
CA GLY A 77 -16.06 10.41 14.32
C GLY A 77 -17.02 11.49 13.82
N ALA A 78 -16.75 12.74 14.19
CA ALA A 78 -17.41 13.91 13.63
C ALA A 78 -16.40 15.08 13.52
N PRO A 79 -16.42 15.88 12.44
CA PRO A 79 -17.34 15.84 11.30
C PRO A 79 -17.04 14.74 10.28
N ILE A 80 -15.90 14.06 10.43
CA ILE A 80 -15.46 12.97 9.57
C ILE A 80 -15.45 11.70 10.41
N ASP A 81 -16.13 10.67 9.92
CA ASP A 81 -16.20 9.32 10.50
C ASP A 81 -15.27 8.38 9.71
N LEU A 82 -14.15 7.98 10.29
CA LEU A 82 -13.18 7.10 9.66
C LEU A 82 -13.65 5.65 9.78
N THR A 83 -14.22 5.09 8.72
CA THR A 83 -14.83 3.75 8.79
C THR A 83 -13.81 2.62 8.66
N GLU A 84 -12.80 2.78 7.80
CA GLU A 84 -11.75 1.77 7.60
C GLU A 84 -10.45 2.42 7.13
N VAL A 85 -9.32 1.84 7.54
CA VAL A 85 -8.03 2.07 6.89
C VAL A 85 -7.51 0.75 6.38
N SER A 86 -7.14 0.70 5.10
CA SER A 86 -6.48 -0.47 4.50
C SER A 86 -5.10 -0.12 4.00
N VAL A 87 -4.19 -1.08 4.12
CA VAL A 87 -2.80 -0.99 3.69
C VAL A 87 -2.48 -2.22 2.85
N HIS A 88 -2.01 -1.98 1.63
CA HIS A 88 -1.59 -3.02 0.69
C HIS A 88 -0.13 -2.79 0.27
N LEU A 89 0.73 -3.80 0.45
CA LEU A 89 2.11 -3.79 -0.02
C LEU A 89 2.20 -4.18 -1.51
N GLY A 90 2.83 -3.32 -2.29
CA GLY A 90 2.92 -3.44 -3.74
C GLY A 90 1.91 -2.52 -4.41
N VAL A 91 2.38 -1.49 -5.11
CA VAL A 91 1.51 -0.55 -5.82
C VAL A 91 1.85 -0.57 -7.30
N PRO A 92 0.89 -0.89 -8.20
CA PRO A 92 1.13 -0.79 -9.63
C PRO A 92 1.68 0.58 -10.02
N GLY A 93 2.74 0.60 -10.83
CA GLY A 93 3.43 1.84 -11.24
C GLY A 93 4.45 2.38 -10.23
N HIS A 94 4.61 1.76 -9.07
CA HIS A 94 5.66 2.08 -8.10
C HIS A 94 6.69 0.95 -8.02
N ALA A 95 7.98 1.29 -7.97
CA ALA A 95 9.05 0.31 -7.82
C ALA A 95 9.14 -0.23 -6.40
N GLY A 96 9.42 -1.53 -6.22
CA GLY A 96 9.69 -2.14 -4.93
C GLY A 96 8.45 -2.35 -4.06
N THR A 97 8.60 -2.21 -2.75
CA THR A 97 7.58 -2.55 -1.73
C THR A 97 6.81 -1.32 -1.23
N ALA A 98 6.47 -0.37 -2.11
CA ALA A 98 5.63 0.76 -1.73
C ALA A 98 4.30 0.24 -1.15
N ALA A 99 3.74 0.96 -0.17
CA ALA A 99 2.44 0.59 0.39
C ALA A 99 1.37 1.56 -0.10
N ARG A 100 0.23 1.05 -0.58
CA ARG A 100 -0.97 1.86 -0.79
C ARG A 100 -1.74 1.91 0.52
N VAL A 101 -2.04 3.11 0.99
CA VAL A 101 -2.86 3.37 2.18
C VAL A 101 -4.16 3.99 1.72
N VAL A 102 -5.29 3.42 2.14
CA VAL A 102 -6.62 3.95 1.84
C VAL A 102 -7.33 4.26 3.14
N TRP A 103 -7.73 5.51 3.32
CA TRP A 103 -8.70 5.90 4.35
C TRP A 103 -10.09 5.93 3.72
N SER A 104 -10.99 5.10 4.23
CA SER A 104 -12.42 5.10 3.91
C SER A 104 -13.16 5.85 5.00
N TYR A 105 -14.04 6.78 4.64
CA TYR A 105 -14.72 7.64 5.59
C TYR A 105 -16.16 7.98 5.17
N GLN A 106 -16.95 8.40 6.15
CA GLN A 106 -18.27 8.99 6.00
C GLN A 106 -18.28 10.40 6.60
N GLY A 107 -19.38 11.12 6.36
CA GLY A 107 -19.52 12.52 6.76
C GLY A 107 -18.94 13.49 5.74
N ASP A 108 -18.92 14.76 6.13
CA ASP A 108 -18.53 15.86 5.26
C ASP A 108 -17.12 16.34 5.60
N LEU A 109 -16.31 16.56 4.56
CA LEU A 109 -15.05 17.27 4.74
C LEU A 109 -15.34 18.73 5.08
N PRO A 110 -14.79 19.28 6.18
CA PRO A 110 -14.93 20.69 6.49
C PRO A 110 -14.52 21.58 5.31
N ALA A 111 -15.39 22.54 4.96
CA ALA A 111 -15.13 23.49 3.88
C ALA A 111 -14.04 24.52 4.24
N THR A 112 -13.80 24.72 5.54
CA THR A 112 -12.78 25.62 6.09
C THR A 112 -11.95 24.91 7.14
N GLY A 113 -10.74 25.41 7.39
CA GLY A 113 -9.84 24.84 8.38
C GLY A 113 -8.95 23.76 7.78
N THR A 114 -8.23 23.06 8.65
CA THR A 114 -7.28 22.02 8.25
C THR A 114 -7.81 20.63 8.49
N VAL A 115 -7.56 19.72 7.55
CA VAL A 115 -7.77 18.29 7.72
C VAL A 115 -6.45 17.58 7.48
N LEU A 116 -6.02 16.72 8.40
CA LEU A 116 -4.85 15.87 8.25
C LEU A 116 -5.26 14.40 8.34
N TRP A 117 -4.96 13.68 7.26
CA TRP A 117 -5.01 12.23 7.19
C TRP A 117 -3.62 11.72 7.46
N SER A 118 -3.44 10.90 8.50
CA SER A 118 -2.11 10.37 8.77
C SER A 118 -2.12 8.90 9.17
N LEU A 119 -1.05 8.22 8.75
CA LEU A 119 -0.74 6.86 9.14
C LEU A 119 0.63 6.88 9.80
N SER A 120 0.73 6.35 11.02
CA SER A 120 1.97 6.19 11.74
C SER A 120 2.31 4.71 11.78
N ALA A 121 3.47 4.37 11.21
CA ALA A 121 3.99 3.03 11.13
C ALA A 121 5.28 2.91 11.93
N ALA A 122 5.52 1.76 12.55
CA ALA A 122 6.78 1.49 13.22
C ALA A 122 7.19 0.02 13.07
N ASP A 123 8.49 -0.25 13.11
CA ASP A 123 8.99 -1.62 13.16
C ASP A 123 8.46 -2.35 14.40
N ARG A 124 8.61 -3.68 14.44
CA ARG A 124 8.14 -4.52 15.57
C ARG A 124 8.55 -4.00 16.96
N GLY A 125 9.72 -3.37 17.08
CA GLY A 125 10.26 -2.85 18.34
C GLY A 125 9.94 -1.38 18.61
N GLY A 126 9.35 -0.66 17.64
CA GLY A 126 9.15 0.79 17.71
C GLY A 126 10.41 1.63 17.51
N ASN A 127 11.53 1.03 17.08
CA ASN A 127 12.82 1.75 16.99
C ASN A 127 12.89 2.64 15.76
N ASN A 128 12.37 2.14 14.64
CA ASN A 128 12.19 2.91 13.42
C ASN A 128 10.70 3.23 13.27
N ALA A 129 10.40 4.51 13.12
CA ALA A 129 9.04 4.99 12.92
C ALA A 129 8.96 5.92 11.71
N VAL A 130 7.90 5.74 10.93
CA VAL A 130 7.57 6.58 9.78
C VAL A 130 6.13 7.06 9.91
N GLN A 131 5.88 8.32 9.59
CA GLN A 131 4.53 8.83 9.41
C GLN A 131 4.30 9.15 7.94
N LEU A 132 3.16 8.77 7.36
CA LEU A 132 2.62 9.31 6.13
C LEU A 132 1.57 10.36 6.50
N GLY A 133 1.60 11.52 5.85
CA GLY A 133 0.62 12.59 6.10
C GLY A 133 0.15 13.26 4.82
N TYR A 134 -1.15 13.49 4.74
CA TYR A 134 -1.81 14.32 3.73
C TYR A 134 -2.63 15.39 4.42
N LYS A 135 -2.31 16.67 4.18
CA LYS A 135 -2.95 17.81 4.84
C LYS A 135 -3.60 18.75 3.83
N THR A 136 -4.83 19.14 4.13
CA THR A 136 -5.55 20.19 3.40
C THR A 136 -5.76 21.42 4.29
N LEU A 137 -6.00 22.56 3.63
CA LEU A 137 -6.50 23.81 4.22
C LEU A 137 -7.61 24.33 3.30
N ASP A 138 -8.80 24.52 3.85
CA ASP A 138 -9.98 24.99 3.11
C ASP A 138 -10.23 24.14 1.85
N GLY A 139 -10.13 22.81 1.99
CA GLY A 139 -10.27 21.83 0.91
C GLY A 139 -9.08 21.71 -0.05
N ASN A 140 -8.08 22.60 0.02
CA ASN A 140 -6.92 22.58 -0.86
C ASN A 140 -5.76 21.81 -0.23
N GLN A 141 -5.09 20.92 -0.99
CA GLN A 141 -3.87 20.28 -0.52
C GLN A 141 -2.79 21.33 -0.20
N ILE A 142 -2.26 21.28 1.03
CA ILE A 142 -1.13 22.11 1.46
C ILE A 142 0.10 21.27 1.82
N ALA A 143 -0.05 19.98 2.07
CA ALA A 143 1.08 19.10 2.32
C ALA A 143 0.77 17.63 1.95
N TYR A 144 1.76 16.95 1.41
CA TYR A 144 1.80 15.50 1.28
C TYR A 144 3.23 15.04 1.57
N PHE A 145 3.44 14.24 2.62
CA PHE A 145 4.76 14.06 3.20
C PHE A 145 4.92 12.71 3.91
N THR A 146 6.18 12.36 4.17
CA THR A 146 6.56 11.42 5.21
C THR A 146 7.43 12.06 6.28
N PHE A 147 7.30 11.63 7.53
CA PHE A 147 8.33 11.84 8.56
C PHE A 147 9.07 10.54 8.83
N ALA A 148 10.39 10.61 8.99
CA ALA A 148 11.19 9.55 9.61
C ALA A 148 11.97 10.18 10.77
N GLY A 149 11.55 9.91 12.01
CA GLY A 149 11.96 10.69 13.18
C GLY A 149 11.63 12.18 12.99
N ALA A 150 12.60 13.07 13.20
CA ALA A 150 12.42 14.52 13.07
C ALA A 150 12.50 15.05 11.61
N LYS A 151 12.81 14.19 10.63
CA LYS A 151 13.03 14.61 9.25
C LYS A 151 11.74 14.48 8.44
N GLN A 152 11.21 15.61 7.99
CA GLN A 152 10.15 15.65 6.98
C GLN A 152 10.72 15.48 5.59
N GLN A 153 10.05 14.70 4.76
CA GLN A 153 10.25 14.64 3.32
C GLN A 153 8.91 14.90 2.63
N ASN A 154 8.84 15.94 1.82
CA ASN A 154 7.68 16.19 0.98
C ASN A 154 7.66 15.22 -0.20
N LEU A 155 6.50 14.63 -0.43
CA LEU A 155 6.24 13.75 -1.55
C LEU A 155 5.76 14.56 -2.75
N SER A 156 6.09 14.10 -3.94
CA SER A 156 5.53 14.67 -5.18
C SER A 156 4.10 14.19 -5.40
N GLY A 157 3.27 15.02 -6.01
CA GLY A 157 1.90 14.67 -6.40
C GLY A 157 0.88 14.89 -5.28
N ALA A 158 -0.18 14.10 -5.32
CA ALA A 158 -1.30 14.15 -4.39
C ALA A 158 -1.86 12.73 -4.19
N PRO A 159 -2.50 12.46 -3.04
CA PRO A 159 -3.36 11.28 -2.91
C PRO A 159 -4.46 11.27 -3.97
N ASP A 160 -4.89 10.08 -4.35
CA ASP A 160 -6.05 9.86 -5.20
C ASP A 160 -7.33 10.01 -4.36
N VAL A 161 -8.18 10.94 -4.80
CA VAL A 161 -9.48 11.28 -4.19
C VAL A 161 -10.63 11.11 -5.19
N SER A 162 -10.40 10.34 -6.27
CA SER A 162 -11.39 10.14 -7.34
C SER A 162 -12.58 9.28 -6.91
N VAL A 163 -12.43 8.46 -5.87
CA VAL A 163 -13.50 7.65 -5.29
C VAL A 163 -14.13 8.41 -4.12
N PRO A 164 -15.43 8.74 -4.18
CA PRO A 164 -16.11 9.41 -3.07
C PRO A 164 -16.00 8.62 -1.76
N GLY A 165 -15.72 9.32 -0.66
CA GLY A 165 -15.54 8.71 0.67
C GLY A 165 -14.22 7.94 0.83
N GLN A 166 -13.26 8.08 -0.10
CA GLN A 166 -11.94 7.48 0.01
C GLN A 166 -10.82 8.46 -0.30
N ILE A 167 -9.71 8.29 0.41
CA ILE A 167 -8.43 8.93 0.10
C ILE A 167 -7.38 7.83 0.00
N ALA A 168 -6.74 7.70 -1.15
CA ALA A 168 -5.70 6.71 -1.38
C ALA A 168 -4.35 7.39 -1.56
N ALA A 169 -3.43 7.16 -0.62
CA ALA A 169 -2.06 7.65 -0.66
C ALA A 169 -1.06 6.51 -0.80
N VAL A 170 0.18 6.85 -1.14
CA VAL A 170 1.29 5.91 -1.23
C VAL A 170 2.35 6.24 -0.17
N LEU A 171 2.72 5.24 0.63
CA LEU A 171 3.94 5.24 1.44
C LEU A 171 5.10 4.75 0.55
N PRO A 172 6.13 5.58 0.28
CA PRO A 172 7.21 5.20 -0.63
C PRO A 172 8.00 3.98 -0.16
N SER A 173 8.55 3.21 -1.10
CA SER A 173 9.32 1.99 -0.80
C SER A 173 10.51 2.22 0.11
N ALA A 174 11.15 3.38 0.05
CA ALA A 174 12.26 3.73 0.96
C ALA A 174 11.79 3.87 2.42
N ALA A 175 10.58 4.42 2.62
CA ALA A 175 9.96 4.52 3.93
C ALA A 175 9.53 3.13 4.44
N VAL A 176 8.94 2.29 3.57
CA VAL A 176 8.58 0.91 3.94
C VAL A 176 9.83 0.09 4.28
N ALA A 177 10.91 0.22 3.50
CA ALA A 177 12.16 -0.49 3.75
C ALA A 177 12.79 -0.13 5.12
N ALA A 178 12.62 1.12 5.58
CA ALA A 178 13.11 1.55 6.89
C ALA A 178 12.37 0.89 8.07
N LEU A 179 11.16 0.38 7.85
CA LEU A 179 10.36 -0.33 8.86
C LEU A 179 10.73 -1.82 8.95
N GLY A 180 11.47 -2.35 7.97
CA GLY A 180 11.81 -3.77 7.89
C GLY A 180 10.65 -4.66 7.45
N SER A 181 10.80 -5.98 7.65
CA SER A 181 9.82 -6.98 7.22
C SER A 181 8.64 -7.13 8.18
N GLU A 182 8.77 -6.68 9.42
CA GLU A 182 7.74 -6.77 10.45
C GLU A 182 7.48 -5.38 11.03
N TRP A 183 6.32 -4.82 10.71
CA TRP A 183 5.92 -3.51 11.17
C TRP A 183 4.42 -3.47 11.42
N HIS A 184 4.02 -2.44 12.13
CA HIS A 184 2.67 -2.24 12.61
C HIS A 184 2.29 -0.77 12.40
N TRP A 185 1.00 -0.47 12.39
CA TRP A 185 0.53 0.87 12.06
C TRP A 185 -0.79 1.21 12.70
N LYS A 186 -0.95 2.50 12.97
CA LYS A 186 -2.19 3.16 13.35
C LYS A 186 -2.46 4.32 12.42
N ALA A 187 -3.71 4.78 12.36
CA ALA A 187 -4.08 5.93 11.57
C ALA A 187 -4.98 6.88 12.36
N VAL A 188 -4.93 8.16 12.02
CA VAL A 188 -5.79 9.19 12.62
C VAL A 188 -6.26 10.16 11.54
N VAL A 189 -7.47 10.66 11.74
CA VAL A 189 -7.99 11.84 11.04
C VAL A 189 -8.04 12.99 12.04
N ASN A 190 -7.44 14.10 11.67
CA ASN A 190 -7.35 15.28 12.51
C ASN A 190 -8.01 16.47 11.81
N VAL A 191 -8.86 17.19 12.52
CA VAL A 191 -9.50 18.43 12.06
C VAL A 191 -9.09 19.55 12.99
N ASP A 192 -8.52 20.61 12.43
CA ASP A 192 -8.08 21.82 13.16
C ASP A 192 -7.18 21.57 14.38
N GLY A 193 -6.38 20.50 14.33
CA GLY A 193 -5.44 20.13 15.38
C GLY A 193 -5.99 19.09 16.36
N GLU A 194 -7.26 18.69 16.24
CA GLU A 194 -7.89 17.67 17.09
C GLU A 194 -8.11 16.36 16.33
N ASP A 195 -7.71 15.23 16.91
CA ASP A 195 -7.98 13.91 16.34
C ASP A 195 -9.46 13.59 16.52
N VAL A 196 -10.21 13.60 15.41
CA VAL A 196 -11.67 13.37 15.40
C VAL A 196 -12.03 11.90 15.26
N ASP A 197 -11.12 11.10 14.71
CA ASP A 197 -11.29 9.66 14.57
C ASP A 197 -9.94 8.94 14.39
N ARG A 198 -9.90 7.64 14.68
CA ARG A 198 -8.67 6.84 14.65
C ARG A 198 -8.91 5.38 14.30
N CYS A 199 -7.92 4.83 13.61
CA CYS A 199 -7.73 3.40 13.50
C CYS A 199 -6.63 2.95 14.47
N PRO A 200 -6.95 2.15 15.50
CA PRO A 200 -5.94 1.64 16.42
C PRO A 200 -4.95 0.67 15.75
N ASN A 201 -3.93 0.29 16.52
CA ASN A 201 -2.96 -0.74 16.17
C ASN A 201 -3.00 -1.87 17.20
#